data_AF-A0A536DCU7-F1
#
_entry.id   AF-A0A536DCU7-F1
#
_cell.length_a   1.000
_cell.length_b   1.000
_cell.length_c   1.000
_cell.angle_alpha   90.00
_cell.angle_beta   90.00
_cell.angle_gamma   90.00
#
_symmetry.space_group_name_H-M   'P 1'
#
loop_
_entity.id
_entity.type
_entity.pdbx_description
1 polymer ?
#
loop_
_entity_poly.entity_id
_entity_poly.type
_entity_poly.pdbx_seq_one_letter_code
_entity_poly.pdbx_strand_id
1 'polypeptide(L)'
;MDTVLSSRSREVVVSIDRPFVIIGERINPTGRKVLAAEMKEGRMDRVRADAIAQVGAGAHMLDINAGVPMADEPALLVAAIKAVCEVTDAPVCIDSSV
;
A
#
# COMPACT_ATOMS: atom_id res chain seq x y z
N MET A 1 -24.55 0.91 -5.14
CA MET A 1 -23.66 2.03 -5.51
C MET A 1 -22.27 1.44 -5.65
N ASP A 2 -21.59 1.71 -6.76
CA ASP A 2 -20.28 1.13 -7.04
C ASP A 2 -19.19 2.18 -6.76
N THR A 3 -18.19 1.80 -5.98
CA THR A 3 -16.94 2.56 -5.83
C THR A 3 -15.88 1.89 -6.68
N VAL A 4 -15.38 2.58 -7.70
CA VAL A 4 -14.42 2.04 -8.66
C VAL A 4 -13.04 2.62 -8.38
N LEU A 5 -12.05 1.75 -8.14
CA LEU A 5 -10.65 2.10 -8.02
C LEU A 5 -9.87 1.58 -9.23
N SER A 6 -9.03 2.41 -9.81
CA SER A 6 -8.32 2.10 -11.05
C SER A 6 -6.81 2.34 -10.87
N SER A 7 -6.00 1.46 -11.45
CA SER A 7 -4.57 1.63 -11.62
C SER A 7 -4.22 1.73 -13.12
N ARG A 8 -2.93 1.63 -13.47
CA ARG A 8 -2.47 1.64 -14.86
C ARG A 8 -3.14 0.58 -15.75
N SER A 9 -3.42 -0.60 -15.21
CA SER A 9 -3.93 -1.75 -15.98
C SER A 9 -4.99 -2.58 -15.28
N ARG A 10 -5.39 -2.20 -14.05
CA ARG A 10 -6.33 -2.98 -13.23
C ARG A 10 -7.44 -2.10 -12.68
N GLU A 11 -8.62 -2.67 -12.57
CA GLU A 11 -9.79 -2.06 -11.92
C GLU A 11 -10.27 -2.96 -10.78
N VAL A 12 -10.68 -2.35 -9.67
CA VAL A 12 -11.30 -3.01 -8.52
C VAL A 12 -12.58 -2.25 -8.20
N VAL A 13 -13.70 -2.98 -8.11
CA VAL A 13 -15.02 -2.40 -7.80
C VAL A 13 -15.46 -2.87 -6.43
N VAL A 14 -15.68 -1.93 -5.51
CA VAL A 14 -16.23 -2.17 -4.18
C VAL A 14 -17.73 -1.86 -4.21
N SER A 15 -18.56 -2.89 -3.98
CA SER A 15 -20.01 -2.78 -3.97
C SER A 15 -20.62 -3.99 -3.25
N ILE A 16 -21.85 -3.86 -2.76
CA ILE A 16 -22.58 -4.94 -2.06
C ILE A 16 -22.89 -6.11 -3.02
N ASP A 17 -23.10 -5.81 -4.30
CA ASP A 17 -23.52 -6.78 -5.32
C ASP A 17 -22.33 -7.37 -6.12
N ARG A 18 -21.09 -7.14 -5.66
CA ARG A 18 -19.85 -7.57 -6.32
C ARG A 18 -19.06 -8.53 -5.42
N PRO A 19 -18.10 -9.30 -5.96
CA PRO A 19 -17.23 -10.14 -5.14
C PRO A 19 -16.50 -9.34 -4.05
N PHE A 20 -16.20 -10.01 -2.93
CA PHE A 20 -15.49 -9.41 -1.81
C PHE A 20 -14.09 -8.94 -2.23
N VAL A 21 -13.76 -7.70 -1.89
CA VAL A 21 -12.46 -7.09 -2.19
C VAL A 21 -11.55 -7.23 -0.98
N ILE A 22 -10.42 -7.91 -1.18
CA ILE A 22 -9.35 -8.07 -0.18
C ILE A 22 -8.36 -6.92 -0.31
N ILE A 23 -8.19 -6.14 0.76
CA ILE A 23 -7.18 -5.09 0.88
C ILE A 23 -6.01 -5.65 1.70
N GLY A 24 -4.79 -5.64 1.15
CA GLY A 24 -3.60 -6.05 1.89
C GLY A 24 -3.10 -4.93 2.81
N GLU A 25 -2.98 -5.19 4.12
CA GLU A 25 -2.64 -4.19 5.16
C GLU A 25 -1.15 -4.12 5.56
N ARG A 26 -0.29 -4.99 5.03
CA ARG A 26 1.05 -5.18 5.61
C ARG A 26 1.98 -3.99 5.39
N ILE A 27 1.72 -3.11 4.41
CA ILE A 27 2.57 -1.94 4.13
C ILE A 27 2.18 -0.83 5.12
N ASN A 28 2.46 -1.10 6.39
CA ASN A 28 2.20 -0.21 7.51
C ASN A 28 3.35 -0.33 8.52
N PRO A 29 4.12 0.74 8.78
CA PRO A 29 5.26 0.71 9.69
C PRO A 29 4.84 0.62 11.18
N THR A 30 3.57 0.85 11.51
CA THR A 30 3.05 0.77 12.87
C THR A 30 3.29 -0.62 13.47
N GLY A 31 4.04 -0.68 14.58
CA GLY A 31 4.43 -1.94 15.21
C GLY A 31 5.52 -2.74 14.48
N ARG A 32 5.93 -2.33 13.26
CA ARG A 32 6.94 -3.01 12.44
C ARG A 32 8.28 -2.27 12.49
N LYS A 33 8.99 -2.39 13.61
CA LYS A 33 10.25 -1.67 13.90
C LYS A 33 11.27 -1.68 12.75
N VAL A 34 11.46 -2.83 12.11
CA VAL A 34 12.41 -2.97 10.99
C VAL A 34 11.95 -2.21 9.75
N LEU A 35 10.67 -2.34 9.38
CA LEU A 35 10.09 -1.59 8.25
C LEU A 35 10.17 -0.08 8.50
N ALA A 36 9.80 0.36 9.71
CA ALA A 36 9.85 1.76 10.09
C ALA A 36 11.28 2.33 9.98
N ALA A 37 12.29 1.60 10.45
CA ALA A 37 13.69 2.02 10.34
C ALA A 37 14.17 2.08 8.88
N GLU A 38 13.87 1.06 8.07
CA GLU A 38 14.21 1.03 6.65
C GLU A 38 13.57 2.19 5.89
N MET A 39 12.28 2.45 6.11
CA MET A 39 11.54 3.57 5.50
C MET A 39 12.14 4.93 5.90
N LYS A 40 12.52 5.15 7.17
CA LYS A 40 13.21 6.38 7.61
C LYS A 40 14.51 6.64 6.85
N GLU A 41 15.21 5.58 6.48
CA GLU A 41 16.46 5.63 5.72
C GLU A 41 16.24 5.69 4.20
N GLY A 42 14.98 5.78 3.74
CA GLY A 42 14.61 5.77 2.33
C GLY A 42 14.75 4.39 1.67
N ARG A 43 14.95 3.32 2.45
CA ARG A 43 15.07 1.95 1.94
C ARG A 43 13.68 1.32 1.78
N MET A 44 13.27 1.13 0.53
CA MET A 44 11.93 0.66 0.17
C MET A 44 11.88 -0.81 -0.26
N ASP A 45 12.97 -1.57 -0.10
CA ASP A 45 13.04 -2.97 -0.55
C ASP A 45 12.00 -3.85 0.16
N ARG A 46 11.77 -3.63 1.46
CA ARG A 46 10.73 -4.36 2.20
C ARG A 46 9.33 -3.96 1.78
N VAL A 47 9.09 -2.67 1.47
CA VAL A 47 7.81 -2.20 0.93
C VAL A 47 7.48 -2.94 -0.38
N ARG A 48 8.46 -3.01 -1.30
CA ARG A 48 8.32 -3.77 -2.55
C ARG A 48 8.08 -5.26 -2.30
N ALA A 49 8.83 -5.87 -1.40
CA ALA A 49 8.68 -7.28 -1.06
C ALA A 49 7.29 -7.59 -0.45
N ASP A 50 6.80 -6.76 0.47
CA ASP A 50 5.47 -6.92 1.06
C ASP A 50 4.37 -6.67 0.01
N ALA A 51 4.55 -5.74 -0.95
CA ALA A 51 3.61 -5.54 -2.05
C ALA A 51 3.48 -6.78 -2.94
N ILE A 52 4.61 -7.33 -3.40
CA ILE A 52 4.66 -8.56 -4.20
C ILE A 52 4.01 -9.72 -3.44
N ALA A 53 4.39 -9.92 -2.17
CA ALA A 53 3.89 -11.02 -1.36
C ALA A 53 2.37 -10.94 -1.15
N GLN A 54 1.84 -9.74 -0.87
CA GLN A 54 0.40 -9.58 -0.65
C GLN A 54 -0.43 -9.79 -1.91
N VAL A 55 0.02 -9.25 -3.05
CA VAL A 55 -0.66 -9.48 -4.33
C VAL A 55 -0.60 -10.95 -4.72
N GLY A 56 0.55 -11.60 -4.54
CA GLY A 56 0.70 -13.05 -4.75
C GLY A 56 -0.15 -13.90 -3.82
N ALA A 57 -0.49 -13.39 -2.63
CA ALA A 57 -1.40 -14.02 -1.68
C ALA A 57 -2.90 -13.72 -1.93
N GLY A 58 -3.24 -12.98 -2.98
CA GLY A 58 -4.63 -12.70 -3.37
C GLY A 58 -5.16 -11.33 -2.96
N ALA A 59 -4.31 -10.40 -2.49
CA ALA A 59 -4.74 -9.02 -2.29
C ALA A 59 -5.17 -8.40 -3.64
N HIS A 60 -6.35 -7.78 -3.66
CA HIS A 60 -6.90 -7.13 -4.85
C HIS A 60 -6.41 -5.69 -4.98
N MET A 61 -6.19 -5.05 -3.83
CA MET A 61 -5.61 -3.72 -3.69
C MET A 61 -4.74 -3.68 -2.44
N LEU A 62 -3.89 -2.67 -2.31
CA LEU A 62 -2.93 -2.54 -1.22
C LEU A 62 -3.19 -1.28 -0.41
N ASP A 63 -3.31 -1.45 0.90
CA ASP A 63 -3.26 -0.35 1.85
C ASP A 63 -1.81 0.09 2.06
N ILE A 64 -1.57 1.39 2.03
CA ILE A 64 -0.24 1.98 2.18
C ILE A 64 -0.31 3.08 3.23
N ASN A 65 0.38 2.83 4.34
CA ASN A 65 0.56 3.77 5.44
C ASN A 65 2.05 4.10 5.58
N ALA A 66 2.36 5.36 5.91
CA ALA A 66 3.73 5.82 6.14
C ALA A 66 3.90 6.57 7.48
N GLY A 67 2.99 6.32 8.43
CA GLY A 67 2.98 6.89 9.77
C GLY A 67 4.21 6.49 10.57
N VAL A 68 5.23 7.33 10.54
CA VAL A 68 6.50 7.09 11.17
C VAL A 68 6.88 8.29 12.05
N PRO A 69 7.04 8.11 13.38
CA PRO A 69 7.32 9.23 14.27
C PRO A 69 8.59 10.00 13.88
N MET A 70 8.45 11.32 13.83
CA MET A 70 9.49 12.31 13.47
C MET A 70 10.01 12.23 12.03
N ALA A 71 9.33 11.50 11.13
CA ALA A 71 9.61 11.53 9.70
C ALA A 71 8.68 12.50 8.97
N ASP A 72 9.07 12.91 7.77
CA ASP A 72 8.17 13.59 6.82
C ASP A 72 7.21 12.57 6.23
N GLU A 73 6.03 12.41 6.85
CA GLU A 73 5.02 11.43 6.46
C GLU A 73 4.52 11.62 5.02
N PRO A 74 4.15 12.83 4.54
CA PRO A 74 3.78 13.04 3.14
C PRO A 74 4.86 12.62 2.15
N ALA A 75 6.13 13.01 2.37
CA ALA A 75 7.21 12.62 1.48
C ALA A 75 7.44 11.11 1.48
N LEU A 76 7.35 10.49 2.67
CA LEU A 76 7.55 9.06 2.84
C LEU A 76 6.41 8.24 2.21
N LEU A 77 5.16 8.71 2.33
CA LEU A 77 3.99 8.10 1.72
C LEU A 77 4.08 8.13 0.20
N VAL A 78 4.50 9.26 -0.39
CA VAL A 78 4.76 9.37 -1.82
C VAL A 78 5.84 8.38 -2.26
N ALA A 79 6.92 8.25 -1.50
CA ALA A 79 7.99 7.31 -1.80
C ALA A 79 7.53 5.84 -1.71
N ALA A 80 6.71 5.50 -0.70
CA ALA A 80 6.14 4.17 -0.54
C ALA A 80 5.17 3.83 -1.69
N ILE A 81 4.26 4.73 -2.05
CA ILE A 81 3.32 4.55 -3.18
C ILE A 81 4.10 4.30 -4.49
N LYS A 82 5.14 5.11 -4.76
CA LYS A 82 5.99 4.91 -5.95
C LYS A 82 6.66 3.55 -5.94
N ALA A 83 7.25 3.13 -4.82
CA ALA A 83 7.89 1.83 -4.69
C ALA A 83 6.90 0.67 -4.92
N VAL A 84 5.66 0.78 -4.44
CA VAL A 84 4.62 -0.22 -4.71
C VAL A 84 4.27 -0.28 -6.21
N CYS A 85 4.04 0.88 -6.84
CA CYS A 85 3.69 0.96 -8.25
C CYS A 85 4.80 0.48 -9.21
N GLU A 86 6.05 0.40 -8.76
CA GLU A 86 7.16 -0.19 -9.53
C GLU A 86 7.03 -1.72 -9.69
N VAL A 87 6.38 -2.40 -8.74
CA VAL A 87 6.40 -3.87 -8.66
C VAL A 87 5.02 -4.52 -8.81
N THR A 88 3.95 -3.74 -8.82
CA THR A 88 2.58 -4.23 -9.02
C THR A 88 1.69 -3.18 -9.68
N ASP A 89 0.63 -3.64 -10.33
CA ASP A 89 -0.45 -2.82 -10.85
C ASP A 89 -1.72 -2.88 -9.99
N ALA A 90 -1.64 -3.41 -8.76
CA ALA A 90 -2.77 -3.34 -7.83
C ALA A 90 -3.12 -1.87 -7.50
N PRO A 91 -4.41 -1.48 -7.49
CA PRO A 91 -4.82 -0.18 -6.96
C PRO A 91 -4.39 -0.01 -5.50
N VAL A 92 -4.25 1.23 -5.04
CA VAL A 92 -3.78 1.56 -3.69
C VAL A 92 -4.88 2.24 -2.86
N CYS A 93 -4.95 1.91 -1.57
CA CYS A 93 -5.62 2.72 -0.54
C CYS A 93 -4.55 3.58 0.14
N ILE A 94 -4.76 4.89 0.16
CA ILE A 94 -3.85 5.82 0.83
C ILE A 94 -4.34 5.96 2.28
N ASP A 95 -3.65 5.30 3.20
CA ASP A 95 -3.93 5.37 4.64
C ASP A 95 -3.04 6.44 5.29
N SER A 96 -3.64 7.62 5.50
CA SER A 96 -2.97 8.81 6.01
C SER A 96 -3.78 9.41 7.15
N SER A 97 -3.07 9.94 8.15
CA SER A 97 -3.67 10.72 9.24
C SER A 97 -3.50 12.25 9.08
N VAL A 98 -2.76 12.66 8.04
CA VAL A 98 -2.57 14.04 7.57
C VAL A 98 -3.34 14.33 6.30
#